data_AF-A0A2P5XMT6-F1
#
_entry.id   AF-A0A2P5XMT6-F1
#
_cell.length_a   1.000
_cell.length_b   1.000
_cell.length_c   1.000
_cell.angle_alpha   90.00
_cell.angle_beta   90.00
_cell.angle_gamma   90.00
#
_symmetry.space_group_name_H-M   'P 1'
#
loop_
_entity.id
_entity.type
_entity.pdbx_description
1 polymer ?
#
loop_
_entity_poly.entity_id
_entity_poly.type
_entity_poly.pdbx_seq_one_letter_code
_entity_poly.pdbx_strand_id
1 'polypeptide(L)'
;MQHSTSSALVVSGWHRMSYNFHDNTLISQHLESLIRKLHAFVGNAVTQDRYIVFGAGSTQVLSAAAYALSLANSSSSHSPTRVVASVPYYALYKQQVEYFNSEKFKYEGDAHTWRNRSESDASTNVIEFVTSPNNPDGLLNKAVLHGPNVKTIYDRAYYWPHFTPIPAPADEDLMVFTLSKLTGHAGSRFGWAVVKDETVFNKMVLHMQVNSIGVSKDTQLRAFKLLKAILEEGAQIFDFAYQTMKSRWERLATTLSFSNRFSLQKIIPQYCFFYNKVRESSPAYAWVKCEKEEDKDCYTVLKAANIIGRKGNVFGSEDNYVRLSLVRSQDDFDILIQRLQKLVSEEDGAISM
;
A
#
# COMPACT_ATOMS: atom_id res chain seq x y z
N MET A 1 21.23 4.49 9.36
CA MET A 1 22.38 4.29 8.45
C MET A 1 23.30 3.15 8.92
N GLN A 2 22.79 2.13 9.61
CA GLN A 2 23.60 1.10 10.28
C GLN A 2 24.15 0.01 9.34
N HIS A 3 23.64 -0.05 8.10
CA HIS A 3 23.90 -1.13 7.14
C HIS A 3 24.58 -0.60 5.86
N SER A 4 25.44 0.41 5.98
CA SER A 4 26.12 1.03 4.83
C SER A 4 26.98 0.04 4.06
N THR A 5 27.81 -0.75 4.75
CA THR A 5 28.70 -1.73 4.12
C THR A 5 27.94 -2.87 3.43
N SER A 6 26.89 -3.41 4.08
CA SER A 6 26.11 -4.52 3.53
C SER A 6 25.22 -4.09 2.35
N SER A 7 24.79 -2.81 2.30
CA SER A 7 23.85 -2.32 1.29
C SER A 7 24.41 -1.34 0.24
N ALA A 8 25.64 -0.85 0.40
CA ALA A 8 26.28 0.04 -0.58
C ALA A 8 26.51 -0.67 -1.92
N LEU A 9 26.52 0.14 -2.98
CA LEU A 9 26.70 -0.32 -4.36
C LEU A 9 27.70 0.57 -5.09
N VAL A 10 28.60 -0.08 -5.82
CA VAL A 10 29.40 0.52 -6.88
C VAL A 10 28.90 -0.07 -8.19
N VAL A 11 28.45 0.79 -9.10
CA VAL A 11 27.92 0.38 -10.40
C VAL A 11 28.95 0.75 -11.47
N SER A 12 29.41 -0.24 -12.24
CA SER A 12 30.37 0.03 -13.32
C SER A 12 29.72 0.82 -14.45
N GLY A 13 30.51 1.62 -15.18
CA GLY A 13 30.00 2.44 -16.29
C GLY A 13 29.39 1.65 -17.45
N TRP A 14 29.64 0.34 -17.51
CA TRP A 14 29.08 -0.58 -18.51
C TRP A 14 28.05 -1.55 -17.91
N HIS A 15 27.57 -1.31 -16.70
CA HIS A 15 26.61 -2.19 -16.05
C HIS A 15 25.31 -2.30 -16.87
N ARG A 16 25.05 -3.50 -17.40
CA ARG A 16 23.79 -3.88 -18.06
C ARG A 16 23.25 -2.82 -19.05
N MET A 17 24.11 -2.34 -19.95
CA MET A 17 23.73 -1.38 -21.01
C MET A 17 22.68 -1.94 -21.99
N SER A 18 22.51 -3.26 -22.06
CA SER A 18 21.48 -3.93 -22.86
C SER A 18 20.07 -3.76 -22.27
N TYR A 19 19.06 -3.65 -23.14
CA TYR A 19 17.65 -3.70 -22.75
C TYR A 19 17.29 -5.01 -22.02
N ASN A 20 17.82 -6.13 -22.50
CA ASN A 20 17.49 -7.47 -22.02
C ASN A 20 18.60 -8.08 -21.15
N PHE A 21 18.20 -8.96 -20.23
CA PHE A 21 19.09 -9.91 -19.58
C PHE A 21 19.45 -11.05 -20.56
N HIS A 22 20.42 -11.91 -20.20
CA HIS A 22 20.91 -12.99 -21.07
C HIS A 22 19.85 -14.02 -21.46
N ASP A 23 18.79 -14.14 -20.66
CA ASP A 23 17.61 -14.99 -20.91
C ASP A 23 16.55 -14.29 -21.77
N ASN A 24 16.88 -13.16 -22.40
CA ASN A 24 15.98 -12.29 -23.16
C ASN A 24 14.83 -11.67 -22.35
N THR A 25 14.87 -11.74 -21.02
CA THR A 25 13.85 -11.12 -20.16
C THR A 25 14.22 -9.67 -19.79
N LEU A 26 13.23 -8.93 -19.28
CA LEU A 26 13.42 -7.59 -18.73
C LEU A 26 13.70 -7.61 -17.22
N ILE A 27 13.64 -8.77 -16.57
CA ILE A 27 13.70 -8.96 -15.11
C ILE A 27 14.95 -9.72 -14.68
N SER A 28 15.51 -9.35 -13.54
CA SER A 28 16.63 -10.06 -12.93
C SER A 28 16.13 -11.32 -12.21
N GLN A 29 16.48 -12.51 -12.74
CA GLN A 29 16.20 -13.80 -12.10
C GLN A 29 16.75 -13.90 -10.66
N HIS A 30 17.90 -13.26 -10.42
CA HIS A 30 18.50 -13.23 -9.07
C HIS A 30 17.66 -12.39 -8.10
N LEU A 31 17.08 -11.27 -8.56
CA LEU A 31 16.19 -10.45 -7.75
C LEU A 31 14.86 -11.17 -7.52
N GLU A 32 14.31 -11.82 -8.55
CA GLU A 32 13.09 -12.61 -8.42
C GLU A 32 13.25 -13.72 -7.36
N SER A 33 14.32 -14.51 -7.45
CA SER A 33 14.64 -15.54 -6.46
C SER A 33 14.75 -14.97 -5.04
N LEU A 34 15.33 -13.78 -4.91
CA LEU A 34 15.49 -13.11 -3.63
C LEU A 34 14.16 -12.59 -3.06
N ILE A 35 13.25 -12.10 -3.90
CA ILE A 35 11.89 -11.72 -3.51
C ILE A 35 11.12 -12.94 -2.98
N ARG A 36 11.25 -14.10 -3.64
CA ARG A 36 10.64 -15.36 -3.16
C ARG A 36 11.19 -15.75 -1.79
N LYS A 37 12.52 -15.71 -1.61
CA LYS A 37 13.17 -15.98 -0.32
C LYS A 37 12.72 -15.01 0.77
N LEU A 38 12.56 -13.72 0.45
CA LEU A 38 12.04 -12.73 1.37
C LEU A 38 10.62 -13.06 1.85
N HIS A 39 9.71 -13.38 0.93
CA HIS A 39 8.34 -13.73 1.30
C HIS A 39 8.27 -15.02 2.12
N ALA A 40 9.11 -16.02 1.79
CA ALA A 40 9.23 -17.23 2.59
C ALA A 40 9.79 -16.96 4.00
N PHE A 41 10.80 -16.09 4.12
CA PHE A 41 11.39 -15.68 5.39
C PHE A 41 10.39 -14.96 6.30
N VAL A 42 9.61 -14.03 5.73
CA VAL A 42 8.61 -13.26 6.49
C VAL A 42 7.33 -14.08 6.74
N GLY A 43 7.00 -15.02 5.84
CA GLY A 43 5.76 -15.78 5.89
C GLY A 43 4.51 -14.95 5.54
N ASN A 44 4.66 -13.85 4.80
CA ASN A 44 3.56 -12.94 4.48
C ASN A 44 2.89 -13.19 3.12
N ALA A 45 3.46 -14.00 2.23
CA ALA A 45 2.85 -14.30 0.93
C ALA A 45 3.26 -15.66 0.39
N VAL A 46 2.32 -16.35 -0.26
CA VAL A 46 2.59 -17.55 -1.05
C VAL A 46 3.13 -17.12 -2.41
N THR A 47 4.39 -17.47 -2.67
CA THR A 47 5.02 -17.25 -3.99
C THR A 47 5.26 -18.54 -4.77
N GLN A 48 5.11 -19.72 -4.15
CA GLN A 48 5.31 -20.99 -4.83
C GLN A 48 4.27 -21.15 -5.96
N ASP A 49 4.72 -21.60 -7.14
CA ASP A 49 3.88 -21.76 -8.33
C ASP A 49 3.12 -20.47 -8.70
N ARG A 50 3.81 -19.32 -8.59
CA ARG A 50 3.31 -18.00 -8.98
C ARG A 50 4.31 -17.32 -9.91
N TYR A 51 3.79 -16.50 -10.81
CA TYR A 51 4.57 -15.60 -11.65
C TYR A 51 4.88 -14.29 -10.94
N ILE A 52 6.00 -13.65 -11.28
CA ILE A 52 6.40 -12.36 -10.70
C ILE A 52 6.62 -11.33 -11.81
N VAL A 53 6.01 -10.16 -11.67
CA VAL A 53 6.17 -9.01 -12.60
C VAL A 53 6.80 -7.85 -11.84
N PHE A 54 7.79 -7.17 -12.44
CA PHE A 54 8.34 -5.93 -11.88
C PHE A 54 7.72 -4.69 -12.52
N GLY A 55 7.61 -3.62 -11.74
CA GLY A 55 7.21 -2.31 -12.24
C GLY A 55 7.92 -1.16 -11.52
N ALA A 56 7.86 0.02 -12.12
CA ALA A 56 8.36 1.31 -11.65
C ALA A 56 7.55 1.80 -10.43
N GLY A 57 7.66 1.07 -9.32
CA GLY A 57 6.83 1.21 -8.13
C GLY A 57 5.51 0.45 -8.27
N SER A 58 4.81 0.24 -7.14
CA SER A 58 3.48 -0.38 -7.17
C SER A 58 2.48 0.41 -8.01
N THR A 59 2.67 1.73 -8.18
CA THR A 59 1.87 2.58 -9.08
C THR A 59 1.70 1.97 -10.47
N GLN A 60 2.81 1.64 -11.16
CA GLN A 60 2.77 1.04 -12.50
C GLN A 60 2.25 -0.41 -12.46
N VAL A 61 2.55 -1.14 -11.38
CA VAL A 61 2.07 -2.52 -11.20
C VAL A 61 0.54 -2.56 -11.08
N LEU A 62 -0.06 -1.63 -10.33
CA LEU A 62 -1.51 -1.51 -10.14
C LEU A 62 -2.21 -1.16 -11.46
N SER A 63 -1.64 -0.24 -12.26
CA SER A 63 -2.22 0.09 -13.58
C SER A 63 -2.12 -1.09 -14.55
N ALA A 64 -0.98 -1.81 -14.56
CA ALA A 64 -0.81 -3.01 -15.38
C ALA A 64 -1.79 -4.11 -14.97
N ALA A 65 -2.04 -4.29 -13.67
CA ALA A 65 -2.99 -5.26 -13.14
C ALA A 65 -4.44 -4.93 -13.56
N ALA A 66 -4.87 -3.68 -13.40
CA ALA A 66 -6.20 -3.25 -13.85
C ALA A 66 -6.39 -3.43 -15.36
N TYR A 67 -5.37 -3.09 -16.15
CA TYR A 67 -5.38 -3.31 -17.60
C TYR A 67 -5.44 -4.80 -17.96
N ALA A 68 -4.66 -5.66 -17.30
CA ALA A 68 -4.61 -7.09 -17.58
C ALA A 68 -5.91 -7.82 -17.23
N LEU A 69 -6.57 -7.39 -16.13
CA LEU A 69 -7.83 -7.96 -15.68
C LEU A 69 -9.05 -7.40 -16.42
N SER A 70 -8.93 -6.24 -17.07
CA SER A 70 -10.00 -5.73 -17.92
C SER A 70 -10.22 -6.66 -19.14
N LEU A 71 -11.49 -6.92 -19.46
CA LEU A 71 -11.80 -7.71 -20.64
C LEU A 71 -11.43 -6.93 -21.91
N ALA A 72 -10.87 -7.64 -22.89
CA ALA A 72 -10.68 -7.07 -24.22
C ALA A 72 -12.05 -6.91 -24.88
N ASN A 73 -12.29 -5.78 -25.56
CA ASN A 73 -13.46 -5.52 -26.40
C ASN A 73 -13.51 -6.54 -27.55
N SER A 74 -13.87 -7.80 -27.29
CA SER A 74 -14.06 -8.82 -28.33
C SER A 74 -15.44 -8.69 -29.02
N SER A 75 -16.26 -7.74 -28.61
CA SER A 75 -17.43 -7.26 -29.35
C SER A 75 -17.77 -5.83 -28.93
N SER A 76 -18.19 -5.00 -29.88
CA SER A 76 -18.59 -3.59 -29.70
C SER A 76 -19.83 -3.39 -28.82
N SER A 77 -20.24 -4.40 -28.05
CA SER A 77 -21.46 -4.42 -27.24
C SER A 77 -21.21 -4.54 -25.72
N HIS A 78 -19.95 -4.60 -25.26
CA HIS A 78 -19.65 -4.81 -23.85
C HIS A 78 -19.22 -3.50 -23.17
N SER A 79 -19.89 -3.17 -22.06
CA SER A 79 -19.58 -1.99 -21.24
C SER A 79 -18.22 -2.14 -20.56
N PRO A 80 -17.49 -1.03 -20.24
CA PRO A 80 -16.17 -1.08 -19.61
C PRO A 80 -16.21 -1.87 -18.30
N THR A 81 -15.09 -2.55 -17.98
CA THR A 81 -14.93 -3.25 -16.70
C THR A 81 -15.03 -2.23 -15.56
N ARG A 82 -15.85 -2.51 -14.53
CA ARG A 82 -16.05 -1.57 -13.42
C ARG A 82 -14.94 -1.73 -12.41
N VAL A 83 -14.37 -0.63 -11.97
CA VAL A 83 -13.31 -0.61 -10.95
C VAL A 83 -13.85 0.02 -9.69
N VAL A 84 -13.74 -0.70 -8.58
CA VAL A 84 -14.26 -0.26 -7.28
C VAL A 84 -13.20 -0.47 -6.19
N ALA A 85 -13.38 0.22 -5.06
CA ALA A 85 -12.60 0.02 -3.85
C ALA A 85 -13.44 0.39 -2.63
N SER A 86 -13.32 -0.34 -1.52
CA SER A 86 -14.07 -0.04 -0.30
C SER A 86 -13.59 1.27 0.34
N VAL A 87 -14.52 2.17 0.67
CA VAL A 87 -14.21 3.41 1.38
C VAL A 87 -13.90 3.14 2.86
N PRO A 88 -12.84 3.74 3.46
CA PRO A 88 -11.85 4.60 2.81
C PRO A 88 -10.82 3.81 1.99
N TYR A 89 -10.41 4.35 0.83
CA TYR A 89 -9.46 3.70 -0.08
C TYR A 89 -8.29 4.60 -0.46
N TYR A 90 -7.23 4.01 -1.01
CA TYR A 90 -6.11 4.78 -1.56
C TYR A 90 -6.53 5.55 -2.83
N ALA A 91 -6.60 6.88 -2.71
CA ALA A 91 -6.99 7.82 -3.77
C ALA A 91 -6.42 7.55 -5.17
N LEU A 92 -5.22 6.98 -5.25
CA LEU A 92 -4.55 6.69 -6.52
C LEU A 92 -5.33 5.69 -7.39
N TYR A 93 -6.17 4.82 -6.82
CA TYR A 93 -6.99 3.88 -7.61
C TYR A 93 -7.95 4.64 -8.52
N LYS A 94 -8.74 5.56 -7.95
CA LYS A 94 -9.62 6.46 -8.70
C LYS A 94 -8.81 7.32 -9.67
N GLN A 95 -7.78 8.00 -9.16
CA GLN A 95 -7.00 8.94 -9.95
C GLN A 95 -6.35 8.29 -11.18
N GLN A 96 -5.77 7.09 -11.05
CA GLN A 96 -5.17 6.41 -12.20
C GLN A 96 -6.22 6.00 -13.22
N VAL A 97 -7.35 5.42 -12.76
CA VAL A 97 -8.41 4.99 -13.67
C VAL A 97 -8.96 6.17 -14.47
N GLU A 98 -9.25 7.29 -13.80
CA GLU A 98 -9.75 8.50 -14.45
C GLU A 98 -8.69 9.16 -15.33
N TYR A 99 -7.43 9.20 -14.88
CA TYR A 99 -6.33 9.81 -15.64
C TYR A 99 -6.04 9.06 -16.95
N PHE A 100 -5.98 7.73 -16.90
CA PHE A 100 -5.76 6.93 -18.11
C PHE A 100 -6.95 6.97 -19.07
N ASN A 101 -8.15 7.27 -18.56
CA ASN A 101 -9.39 7.43 -19.34
C ASN A 101 -9.57 6.35 -20.41
N SER A 102 -9.34 5.09 -20.03
CA SER A 102 -9.35 3.96 -20.96
C SER A 102 -10.77 3.48 -21.23
N GLU A 103 -11.07 3.11 -22.48
CA GLU A 103 -12.35 2.45 -22.82
C GLU A 103 -12.52 1.06 -22.16
N LYS A 104 -11.43 0.49 -21.62
CA LYS A 104 -11.44 -0.86 -21.04
C LYS A 104 -12.04 -0.93 -19.65
N PHE A 105 -11.92 0.15 -18.88
CA PHE A 105 -12.32 0.15 -17.48
C PHE A 105 -12.69 1.55 -16.99
N LYS A 106 -13.64 1.61 -16.05
CA LYS A 106 -14.14 2.85 -15.47
C LYS A 106 -14.30 2.73 -13.96
N TYR A 107 -13.94 3.77 -13.23
CA TYR A 107 -14.12 3.82 -11.78
C TYR A 107 -15.60 4.04 -11.42
N GLU A 108 -16.14 3.22 -10.53
CA GLU A 108 -17.56 3.24 -10.11
C GLU A 108 -17.76 3.42 -8.60
N GLY A 109 -16.71 3.81 -7.88
CA GLY A 109 -16.81 4.21 -6.48
C GLY A 109 -16.67 3.05 -5.48
N ASP A 110 -17.52 3.08 -4.46
CA ASP A 110 -17.43 2.22 -3.28
C ASP A 110 -17.89 0.78 -3.56
N ALA A 111 -17.06 -0.18 -3.16
CA ALA A 111 -17.34 -1.60 -3.35
C ALA A 111 -18.54 -2.10 -2.52
N HIS A 112 -18.81 -1.53 -1.34
CA HIS A 112 -19.98 -1.92 -0.54
C HIS A 112 -21.29 -1.48 -1.19
N THR A 113 -21.33 -0.26 -1.72
CA THR A 113 -22.46 0.23 -2.52
C THR A 113 -22.68 -0.63 -3.76
N TRP A 114 -21.60 -1.06 -4.42
CA TRP A 114 -21.67 -1.93 -5.59
C TRP A 114 -22.27 -3.31 -5.28
N ARG A 115 -21.92 -3.88 -4.12
CA ARG A 115 -22.44 -5.19 -3.66
C ARG A 115 -23.96 -5.25 -3.57
N ASN A 116 -24.60 -4.12 -3.29
CA ASN A 116 -26.05 -4.04 -3.06
C ASN A 116 -26.86 -3.75 -4.34
N ARG A 117 -26.24 -3.77 -5.53
CA ARG A 117 -26.93 -3.53 -6.80
C ARG A 117 -27.73 -4.75 -7.27
N SER A 118 -28.71 -4.52 -8.14
CA SER A 118 -29.67 -5.54 -8.61
C SER A 118 -29.03 -6.67 -9.41
N GLU A 119 -29.72 -7.81 -9.53
CA GLU A 119 -29.25 -9.00 -10.27
C GLU A 119 -28.92 -8.72 -11.75
N SER A 120 -29.49 -7.68 -12.36
CA SER A 120 -29.10 -7.20 -13.70
C SER A 120 -27.61 -6.85 -13.83
N ASP A 121 -26.96 -6.51 -12.71
CA ASP A 121 -25.54 -6.15 -12.65
C ASP A 121 -24.63 -7.36 -12.39
N ALA A 122 -25.18 -8.56 -12.12
CA ALA A 122 -24.40 -9.76 -11.81
C ALA A 122 -23.56 -10.27 -13.00
N SER A 123 -23.94 -9.91 -14.22
CA SER A 123 -23.17 -10.19 -15.45
C SER A 123 -22.06 -9.15 -15.72
N THR A 124 -22.01 -8.08 -14.93
CA THR A 124 -21.02 -7.01 -15.11
C THR A 124 -19.66 -7.44 -14.59
N ASN A 125 -18.61 -7.21 -15.39
CA ASN A 125 -17.24 -7.47 -14.98
C ASN A 125 -16.77 -6.38 -14.03
N VAL A 126 -16.21 -6.79 -12.89
CA VAL A 126 -15.77 -5.90 -11.82
C VAL A 126 -14.37 -6.26 -11.39
N ILE A 127 -13.54 -5.23 -11.17
CA ILE A 127 -12.24 -5.32 -10.52
C ILE A 127 -12.35 -4.58 -9.19
N GLU A 128 -12.15 -5.30 -8.09
CA GLU A 128 -12.06 -4.73 -6.75
C GLU A 128 -10.59 -4.53 -6.35
N PHE A 129 -10.20 -3.29 -6.08
CA PHE A 129 -8.94 -3.00 -5.39
C PHE A 129 -9.12 -3.22 -3.89
N VAL A 130 -8.36 -4.17 -3.34
CA VAL A 130 -8.37 -4.50 -1.91
C VAL A 130 -7.01 -4.12 -1.32
N THR A 131 -6.98 -3.17 -0.39
CA THR A 131 -5.73 -2.75 0.27
C THR A 131 -5.68 -3.35 1.66
N SER A 132 -4.65 -4.12 1.99
CA SER A 132 -4.61 -4.88 3.25
C SER A 132 -3.17 -5.11 3.73
N PRO A 133 -2.69 -4.36 4.75
CA PRO A 133 -3.38 -3.33 5.53
C PRO A 133 -3.82 -2.13 4.69
N ASN A 134 -4.99 -1.60 5.00
CA ASN A 134 -5.64 -0.55 4.24
C ASN A 134 -4.96 0.82 4.43
N ASN A 135 -5.14 1.67 3.44
CA ASN A 135 -4.74 3.07 3.48
C ASN A 135 -6.02 3.90 3.36
N PRO A 136 -6.44 4.60 4.42
CA PRO A 136 -5.60 5.19 5.48
C PRO A 136 -5.54 4.45 6.82
N ASP A 137 -6.52 3.60 7.15
CA ASP A 137 -6.78 3.17 8.53
C ASP A 137 -5.93 1.98 9.03
N GLY A 138 -5.22 1.27 8.15
CA GLY A 138 -4.38 0.13 8.52
C GLY A 138 -5.14 -1.16 8.81
N LEU A 139 -6.43 -1.26 8.46
CA LEU A 139 -7.21 -2.48 8.65
C LEU A 139 -6.84 -3.58 7.65
N LEU A 140 -6.87 -4.84 8.09
CA LEU A 140 -6.65 -6.00 7.22
C LEU A 140 -7.91 -6.32 6.41
N ASN A 141 -8.22 -5.48 5.42
CA ASN A 141 -9.40 -5.65 4.57
C ASN A 141 -9.33 -6.95 3.76
N LYS A 142 -10.52 -7.44 3.41
CA LYS A 142 -10.76 -8.54 2.48
C LYS A 142 -11.69 -8.03 1.37
N ALA A 143 -11.69 -8.72 0.24
CA ALA A 143 -12.65 -8.47 -0.83
C ALA A 143 -14.08 -8.57 -0.31
N VAL A 144 -14.93 -7.64 -0.74
CA VAL A 144 -16.36 -7.62 -0.37
C VAL A 144 -17.26 -8.10 -1.52
N LEU A 145 -16.72 -8.15 -2.74
CA LEU A 145 -17.39 -8.68 -3.91
C LEU A 145 -16.95 -10.10 -4.20
N HIS A 146 -17.90 -10.93 -4.63
CA HIS A 146 -17.69 -12.34 -4.96
C HIS A 146 -18.47 -12.71 -6.21
N GLY A 147 -17.96 -13.69 -6.96
CA GLY A 147 -18.63 -14.21 -8.16
C GLY A 147 -17.67 -14.39 -9.33
N PRO A 148 -18.12 -15.07 -10.41
CA PRO A 148 -17.26 -15.42 -11.54
C PRO A 148 -16.75 -14.20 -12.33
N ASN A 149 -17.51 -13.09 -12.31
CA ASN A 149 -17.20 -11.85 -13.02
C ASN A 149 -16.42 -10.84 -12.15
N VAL A 150 -16.08 -11.21 -10.92
CA VAL A 150 -15.31 -10.38 -9.99
C VAL A 150 -13.85 -10.81 -10.01
N LYS A 151 -12.96 -9.85 -10.25
CA LYS A 151 -11.52 -10.00 -10.07
C LYS A 151 -11.04 -9.09 -8.96
N THR A 152 -9.98 -9.49 -8.29
CA THR A 152 -9.42 -8.72 -7.17
C THR A 152 -7.97 -8.38 -7.42
N ILE A 153 -7.57 -7.18 -7.02
CA ILE A 153 -6.17 -6.75 -6.95
C ILE A 153 -5.87 -6.45 -5.50
N TYR A 154 -5.08 -7.30 -4.85
CA TYR A 154 -4.67 -7.11 -3.47
C TYR A 154 -3.42 -6.23 -3.40
N ASP A 155 -3.56 -4.96 -3.02
CA ASP A 155 -2.42 -4.10 -2.68
C ASP A 155 -1.94 -4.43 -1.25
N ARG A 156 -0.79 -5.11 -1.20
CA ARG A 156 -0.09 -5.59 -0.01
C ARG A 156 1.11 -4.70 0.35
N ALA A 157 1.13 -3.43 -0.08
CA ALA A 157 2.23 -2.50 0.19
C ALA A 157 2.63 -2.42 1.68
N TYR A 158 1.66 -2.50 2.59
CA TYR A 158 1.88 -2.42 4.04
C TYR A 158 1.88 -3.79 4.74
N TYR A 159 1.79 -4.92 4.03
CA TYR A 159 1.67 -6.25 4.64
C TYR A 159 3.03 -6.79 5.08
N TRP A 160 3.65 -6.08 6.02
CA TRP A 160 4.96 -6.35 6.59
C TRP A 160 4.90 -6.24 8.12
N PRO A 161 5.76 -6.95 8.87
CA PRO A 161 5.83 -6.88 10.34
C PRO A 161 6.05 -5.47 10.91
N HIS A 162 6.47 -4.53 10.07
CA HIS A 162 6.55 -3.09 10.33
C HIS A 162 5.24 -2.50 10.81
N PHE A 163 4.14 -2.86 10.14
CA PHE A 163 2.88 -2.14 10.24
C PHE A 163 1.76 -2.96 10.87
N THR A 164 1.83 -4.28 10.72
CA THR A 164 0.73 -5.17 11.09
C THR A 164 1.27 -6.51 11.62
N PRO A 165 0.53 -7.21 12.49
CA PRO A 165 0.68 -8.65 12.64
C PRO A 165 0.57 -9.36 11.29
N ILE A 166 1.29 -10.48 11.13
CA ILE A 166 1.17 -11.40 9.98
C ILE A 166 0.34 -12.61 10.44
N PRO A 167 -1.00 -12.60 10.30
CA PRO A 167 -1.86 -13.69 10.76
C PRO A 167 -1.84 -14.91 9.84
N ALA A 168 -1.47 -14.75 8.56
CA ALA A 168 -1.31 -15.85 7.60
C ALA A 168 -0.55 -15.37 6.37
N PRO A 169 0.11 -16.26 5.60
CA PRO A 169 0.60 -15.90 4.29
C PRO A 169 -0.59 -15.53 3.38
N ALA A 170 -0.48 -14.39 2.68
CA ALA A 170 -1.44 -13.99 1.66
C ALA A 170 -1.36 -14.93 0.45
N ASP A 171 -2.50 -15.37 -0.09
CA ASP A 171 -2.57 -16.29 -1.23
C ASP A 171 -3.68 -15.90 -2.21
N GLU A 172 -3.73 -14.61 -2.57
CA GLU A 172 -4.69 -14.12 -3.54
C GLU A 172 -4.16 -14.25 -4.97
N ASP A 173 -5.07 -14.18 -5.95
CA ASP A 173 -4.75 -14.43 -7.37
C ASP A 173 -3.78 -13.39 -7.94
N LEU A 174 -3.85 -12.15 -7.45
CA LEU A 174 -2.96 -11.06 -7.81
C LEU A 174 -2.68 -10.20 -6.58
N MET A 175 -1.44 -10.25 -6.11
CA MET A 175 -0.94 -9.46 -4.98
C MET A 175 0.13 -8.47 -5.45
N VAL A 176 0.10 -7.23 -4.96
CA VAL A 176 1.06 -6.17 -5.31
C VAL A 176 1.84 -5.71 -4.09
N PHE A 177 3.15 -5.60 -4.22
CA PHE A 177 4.06 -5.17 -3.17
C PHE A 177 4.99 -4.04 -3.67
N THR A 178 5.63 -3.32 -2.73
CA THR A 178 6.60 -2.28 -3.08
C THR A 178 7.76 -2.16 -2.11
N LEU A 179 8.93 -1.90 -2.67
CA LEU A 179 10.14 -1.55 -1.91
C LEU A 179 9.95 -0.27 -1.08
N SER A 180 9.05 0.62 -1.50
CA SER A 180 8.79 1.93 -0.89
C SER A 180 8.35 1.85 0.56
N LYS A 181 7.60 0.80 0.90
CA LYS A 181 7.01 0.61 2.24
C LYS A 181 7.69 -0.51 3.02
N LEU A 182 8.40 -1.40 2.33
CA LEU A 182 9.27 -2.38 2.97
C LEU A 182 10.58 -1.76 3.48
N THR A 183 11.29 -0.98 2.68
CA THR A 183 12.66 -0.50 3.03
C THR A 183 12.78 1.02 3.11
N GLY A 184 11.69 1.76 2.85
CA GLY A 184 11.71 3.22 2.77
C GLY A 184 12.29 3.78 1.46
N HIS A 185 12.75 2.94 0.52
CA HIS A 185 13.34 3.36 -0.75
C HIS A 185 12.30 3.77 -1.81
N ALA A 186 11.42 4.71 -1.44
CA ALA A 186 10.35 5.19 -2.31
C ALA A 186 10.88 5.80 -3.62
N GLY A 187 12.03 6.48 -3.58
CA GLY A 187 12.67 7.09 -4.76
C GLY A 187 13.23 6.08 -5.77
N SER A 188 13.44 4.82 -5.38
CA SER A 188 13.92 3.79 -6.32
C SER A 188 12.85 3.32 -7.30
N ARG A 189 11.58 3.63 -7.03
CA ARG A 189 10.44 3.26 -7.88
C ARG A 189 10.49 1.76 -8.22
N PHE A 190 10.47 0.90 -7.20
CA PHE A 190 10.42 -0.55 -7.40
C PHE A 190 9.19 -1.16 -6.71
N GLY A 191 8.42 -1.92 -7.48
CA GLY A 191 7.31 -2.73 -7.00
C GLY A 191 7.22 -4.01 -7.81
N TRP A 192 6.51 -4.99 -7.27
CA TRP A 192 6.30 -6.27 -7.93
C TRP A 192 4.89 -6.79 -7.71
N ALA A 193 4.41 -7.60 -8.65
CA ALA A 193 3.21 -8.41 -8.48
C ALA A 193 3.58 -9.88 -8.31
N VAL A 194 2.76 -10.61 -7.56
CA VAL A 194 2.73 -12.07 -7.50
C VAL A 194 1.40 -12.50 -8.11
N VAL A 195 1.44 -13.31 -9.18
CA VAL A 195 0.28 -13.59 -10.03
C VAL A 195 0.10 -15.10 -10.19
N LYS A 196 -1.12 -15.60 -9.99
CA LYS A 196 -1.48 -17.01 -10.22
C LYS A 196 -1.69 -17.33 -11.70
N ASP A 197 -2.53 -16.54 -12.36
CA ASP A 197 -2.98 -16.78 -13.72
C ASP A 197 -1.93 -16.34 -14.75
N GLU A 198 -1.47 -17.28 -15.58
CA GLU A 198 -0.46 -17.04 -16.62
C GLU A 198 -0.94 -16.06 -17.70
N THR A 199 -2.22 -16.08 -18.05
CA THR A 199 -2.80 -15.15 -19.03
C THR A 199 -2.77 -13.72 -18.48
N VAL A 200 -3.08 -13.54 -17.20
CA VAL A 200 -2.97 -12.24 -16.52
C VAL A 200 -1.52 -11.80 -16.45
N PHE A 201 -0.60 -12.70 -16.08
CA PHE A 201 0.84 -12.44 -16.07
C PHE A 201 1.33 -11.95 -17.45
N ASN A 202 1.01 -12.66 -18.53
CA ASN A 202 1.44 -12.31 -19.88
C ASN A 202 0.89 -10.94 -20.32
N LYS A 203 -0.35 -10.62 -19.99
CA LYS A 203 -0.93 -9.29 -20.24
C LYS A 203 -0.24 -8.19 -19.45
N MET A 204 0.13 -8.44 -18.19
CA MET A 204 0.90 -7.50 -17.38
C MET A 204 2.31 -7.30 -17.95
N VAL A 205 2.99 -8.36 -18.38
CA VAL A 205 4.30 -8.28 -19.03
C VAL A 205 4.23 -7.44 -20.31
N LEU A 206 3.20 -7.68 -21.14
CA LEU A 206 2.97 -6.88 -22.34
C LEU A 206 2.76 -5.39 -22.00
N HIS A 207 1.96 -5.09 -20.97
CA HIS A 207 1.78 -3.72 -20.50
C HIS A 207 3.12 -3.09 -20.08
N MET A 208 3.96 -3.80 -19.33
CA MET A 208 5.27 -3.30 -18.89
C MET A 208 6.23 -3.07 -20.07
N GLN A 209 6.20 -3.95 -21.07
CA GLN A 209 7.01 -3.82 -22.29
C GLN A 209 6.64 -2.56 -23.06
N VAL A 210 5.34 -2.34 -23.31
CA VAL A 210 4.86 -1.18 -24.07
C VAL A 210 5.00 0.12 -23.29
N ASN A 211 4.77 0.10 -21.97
CA ASN A 211 4.75 1.31 -21.17
C ASN A 211 6.14 1.87 -20.90
N SER A 212 7.15 1.02 -20.64
CA SER A 212 8.48 1.50 -20.23
C SER A 212 9.64 0.59 -20.63
N ILE A 213 9.41 -0.46 -21.42
CA ILE A 213 10.42 -1.49 -21.72
C ILE A 213 11.01 -2.06 -20.42
N GLY A 214 10.13 -2.32 -19.43
CA GLY A 214 10.49 -2.87 -18.13
C GLY A 214 10.99 -1.83 -17.13
N VAL A 215 11.81 -2.28 -16.18
CA VAL A 215 12.30 -1.47 -15.04
C VAL A 215 13.81 -1.27 -15.14
N SER A 216 14.28 -0.06 -14.78
CA SER A 216 15.70 0.30 -14.72
C SER A 216 16.56 -0.82 -14.07
N LYS A 217 17.65 -1.18 -14.76
CA LYS A 217 18.58 -2.21 -14.28
C LYS A 217 19.29 -1.78 -12.99
N ASP A 218 19.56 -0.48 -12.84
CA ASP A 218 20.12 0.10 -11.61
C ASP A 218 19.14 -0.03 -10.45
N THR A 219 17.85 0.21 -10.69
CA THR A 219 16.81 0.00 -9.69
C THR A 219 16.74 -1.47 -9.27
N GLN A 220 16.79 -2.40 -10.23
CA GLN A 220 16.77 -3.84 -9.93
C GLN A 220 18.04 -4.27 -9.15
N LEU A 221 19.22 -3.77 -9.52
CA LEU A 221 20.46 -4.03 -8.78
C LEU A 221 20.40 -3.47 -7.36
N ARG A 222 19.85 -2.26 -7.19
CA ARG A 222 19.65 -1.65 -5.88
C ARG A 222 18.68 -2.43 -5.01
N ALA A 223 17.54 -2.81 -5.57
CA ALA A 223 16.58 -3.68 -4.88
C ALA A 223 17.23 -5.00 -4.48
N PHE A 224 18.00 -5.64 -5.37
CA PHE A 224 18.71 -6.89 -5.07
C PHE A 224 19.63 -6.75 -3.87
N LYS A 225 20.46 -5.71 -3.84
CA LYS A 225 21.40 -5.50 -2.73
C LYS A 225 20.70 -5.24 -1.40
N LEU A 226 19.64 -4.44 -1.42
CA LEU A 226 18.85 -4.13 -0.23
C LEU A 226 18.16 -5.38 0.32
N LEU A 227 17.48 -6.16 -0.53
CA LEU A 227 16.81 -7.38 -0.11
C LEU A 227 17.80 -8.45 0.35
N LYS A 228 19.01 -8.46 -0.21
CA LYS A 228 20.08 -9.39 0.20
C LYS A 228 20.55 -9.05 1.61
N ALA A 229 20.81 -7.78 1.89
CA ALA A 229 21.19 -7.33 3.22
C ALA A 229 20.12 -7.68 4.27
N ILE A 230 18.83 -7.49 3.94
CA ILE A 230 17.73 -7.87 4.84
C ILE A 230 17.77 -9.37 5.18
N LEU A 231 17.96 -10.23 4.18
CA LEU A 231 18.01 -11.68 4.40
C LEU A 231 19.27 -12.12 5.15
N GLU A 232 20.39 -11.42 5.00
CA GLU A 232 21.63 -11.68 5.75
C GLU A 232 21.53 -11.22 7.21
N GLU A 233 20.81 -10.12 7.47
CA GLU A 233 20.61 -9.54 8.80
C GLU A 233 19.42 -10.15 9.56
N GLY A 234 18.56 -10.91 8.86
CA GLY A 234 17.40 -11.58 9.42
C GLY A 234 16.29 -10.61 9.84
N ALA A 235 15.87 -10.68 11.11
CA ALA A 235 14.71 -9.94 11.60
C ALA A 235 14.99 -8.45 11.92
N GLN A 236 16.26 -8.00 11.89
CA GLN A 236 16.67 -6.70 12.43
C GLN A 236 15.91 -5.50 11.85
N ILE A 237 15.71 -5.43 10.53
CA ILE A 237 14.93 -4.35 9.90
C ILE A 237 13.48 -4.34 10.38
N PHE A 238 12.89 -5.53 10.57
CA PHE A 238 11.51 -5.70 11.01
C PHE A 238 11.34 -5.34 12.48
N ASP A 239 12.31 -5.70 13.33
CA ASP A 239 12.35 -5.31 14.74
C ASP A 239 12.49 -3.79 14.88
N PHE A 240 13.48 -3.20 14.19
CA PHE A 240 13.70 -1.76 14.18
C PHE A 240 12.44 -1.00 13.73
N ALA A 241 11.86 -1.41 12.61
CA ALA A 241 10.68 -0.76 12.06
C ALA A 241 9.47 -0.92 12.99
N TYR A 242 9.25 -2.12 13.55
CA TYR A 242 8.16 -2.32 14.50
C TYR A 242 8.31 -1.46 15.74
N GLN A 243 9.47 -1.46 16.40
CA GLN A 243 9.66 -0.70 17.63
C GLN A 243 9.52 0.81 17.38
N THR A 244 10.06 1.29 16.26
CA THR A 244 9.92 2.70 15.86
C THR A 244 8.45 3.05 15.63
N MET A 245 7.72 2.26 14.85
CA MET A 245 6.33 2.55 14.51
C MET A 245 5.40 2.38 15.71
N LYS A 246 5.65 1.39 16.58
CA LYS A 246 4.94 1.19 17.83
C LYS A 246 5.09 2.40 18.75
N SER A 247 6.33 2.82 19.01
CA SER A 247 6.60 3.99 19.86
C SER A 247 5.92 5.26 19.32
N ARG A 248 5.95 5.46 17.99
CA ARG A 248 5.25 6.59 17.36
C ARG A 248 3.74 6.51 17.51
N TRP A 249 3.16 5.32 17.31
CA TRP A 249 1.73 5.11 17.47
C TRP A 249 1.28 5.36 18.92
N GLU A 250 1.98 4.80 19.90
CA GLU A 250 1.69 4.98 21.32
C GLU A 250 1.79 6.45 21.74
N ARG A 251 2.88 7.15 21.39
CA ARG A 251 3.04 8.58 21.70
C ARG A 251 1.92 9.44 21.10
N LEU A 252 1.54 9.17 19.85
CA LEU A 252 0.45 9.88 19.19
C LEU A 252 -0.90 9.59 19.87
N ALA A 253 -1.22 8.32 20.10
CA ALA A 253 -2.47 7.90 20.72
C ALA A 253 -2.62 8.47 22.12
N THR A 254 -1.57 8.42 22.95
CA THR A 254 -1.55 9.06 24.26
C THR A 254 -1.77 10.57 24.15
N THR A 255 -1.11 11.25 23.21
CA THR A 255 -1.28 12.71 23.02
C THR A 255 -2.73 13.08 22.69
N LEU A 256 -3.38 12.35 21.79
CA LEU A 256 -4.76 12.61 21.41
C LEU A 256 -5.77 12.18 22.49
N SER A 257 -5.41 11.22 23.36
CA SER A 257 -6.29 10.75 24.43
C SER A 257 -6.59 11.79 25.52
N PHE A 258 -5.84 12.89 25.57
CA PHE A 258 -6.08 13.99 26.50
C PHE A 258 -7.26 14.90 26.08
N SER A 259 -7.85 14.73 24.89
CA SER A 259 -9.04 15.44 24.46
C SER A 259 -10.07 14.49 23.84
N ASN A 260 -11.35 14.85 23.94
CA ASN A 260 -12.45 14.19 23.26
C ASN A 260 -12.72 14.74 21.85
N ARG A 261 -11.97 15.76 21.40
CA ARG A 261 -12.12 16.38 20.08
C ARG A 261 -11.67 15.46 18.95
N PHE A 262 -10.74 14.56 19.22
CA PHE A 262 -10.17 13.67 18.21
C PHE A 262 -10.37 12.21 18.55
N SER A 263 -10.65 11.39 17.56
CA SER A 263 -10.57 9.94 17.68
C SER A 263 -9.62 9.34 16.64
N LEU A 264 -9.15 8.13 16.94
CA LEU A 264 -8.25 7.35 16.09
C LEU A 264 -8.94 6.06 15.64
N GLN A 265 -8.41 5.47 14.57
CA GLN A 265 -8.84 4.14 14.14
C GLN A 265 -8.66 3.10 15.26
N LYS A 266 -9.58 2.12 15.30
CA LYS A 266 -9.49 0.97 16.21
C LYS A 266 -8.98 -0.23 15.42
N ILE A 267 -7.83 -0.79 15.83
CA ILE A 267 -7.25 -1.99 15.23
C ILE A 267 -7.09 -3.04 16.31
N ILE A 268 -7.75 -4.19 16.13
CA ILE A 268 -7.74 -5.27 17.11
C ILE A 268 -6.37 -6.00 17.04
N PRO A 269 -5.70 -6.27 18.18
CA PRO A 269 -4.50 -7.08 18.21
C PRO A 269 -4.73 -8.46 17.60
N GLN A 270 -3.74 -8.99 16.87
CA GLN A 270 -3.81 -10.31 16.26
C GLN A 270 -2.54 -11.09 16.52
N TYR A 271 -2.64 -12.41 16.42
CA TYR A 271 -1.48 -13.28 16.45
C TYR A 271 -0.61 -13.07 15.20
N CYS A 272 0.69 -12.89 15.41
CA CYS A 272 1.67 -12.68 14.35
C CYS A 272 2.56 -13.92 14.24
N PHE A 273 2.46 -14.66 13.14
CA PHE A 273 3.28 -15.84 12.89
C PHE A 273 4.78 -15.50 12.76
N PHE A 274 5.13 -14.34 12.22
CA PHE A 274 6.52 -13.90 12.12
C PHE A 274 7.20 -13.76 13.50
N TYR A 275 6.47 -13.25 14.50
CA TYR A 275 7.01 -13.05 15.86
C TYR A 275 6.54 -14.10 16.88
N ASN A 276 5.70 -15.06 16.47
CA ASN A 276 5.08 -16.07 17.33
C ASN A 276 4.43 -15.49 18.60
N LYS A 277 3.67 -14.39 18.46
CA LYS A 277 2.96 -13.75 19.58
C LYS A 277 1.79 -12.89 19.11
N VAL A 278 0.83 -12.66 20.01
CA VAL A 278 -0.19 -11.61 19.83
C VAL A 278 0.49 -10.24 19.95
N ARG A 279 0.20 -9.35 19.03
CA ARG A 279 0.68 -7.96 19.08
C ARG A 279 -0.31 -7.00 18.43
N GLU A 280 -0.21 -5.76 18.83
CA GLU A 280 -0.88 -4.64 18.19
C GLU A 280 -0.28 -4.33 16.80
N SER A 281 -1.11 -3.70 15.97
CA SER A 281 -0.67 -3.05 14.75
C SER A 281 0.07 -1.75 15.07
N SER A 282 0.99 -1.38 14.18
CA SER A 282 1.84 -0.20 14.27
C SER A 282 1.74 0.59 12.96
N PRO A 283 0.55 1.15 12.66
CA PRO A 283 0.17 1.56 11.31
C PRO A 283 1.04 2.69 10.76
N ALA A 284 1.19 2.74 9.44
CA ALA A 284 1.97 3.78 8.76
C ALA A 284 1.34 5.20 8.89
N TYR A 285 0.05 5.25 9.21
CA TYR A 285 -0.75 6.46 9.26
C TYR A 285 -1.67 6.46 10.47
N ALA A 286 -1.94 7.65 10.99
CA ALA A 286 -3.08 7.88 11.85
C ALA A 286 -4.25 8.42 11.03
N TRP A 287 -5.40 7.79 11.20
CA TRP A 287 -6.66 8.20 10.61
C TRP A 287 -7.46 8.91 11.69
N VAL A 288 -7.23 10.23 11.76
CA VAL A 288 -7.79 11.09 12.79
C VAL A 288 -9.15 11.56 12.34
N LYS A 289 -10.15 11.43 13.22
CA LYS A 289 -11.47 12.03 13.05
C LYS A 289 -11.61 13.20 14.03
N CYS A 290 -12.10 14.34 13.57
CA CYS A 290 -12.61 15.40 14.44
C CYS A 290 -14.05 15.06 14.85
N GLU A 291 -14.32 15.02 16.15
CA GLU A 291 -15.61 14.58 16.72
C GLU A 291 -16.56 15.73 17.05
N LYS A 292 -16.05 16.96 17.21
CA LYS A 292 -16.88 18.13 17.51
C LYS A 292 -17.66 18.56 16.27
N GLU A 293 -18.92 18.97 16.46
CA GLU A 293 -19.81 19.34 15.36
C GLU A 293 -19.33 20.58 14.60
N GLU A 294 -18.64 21.49 15.28
CA GLU A 294 -18.00 22.68 14.69
C GLU A 294 -16.78 22.34 13.80
N ASP A 295 -16.14 21.19 14.00
CA ASP A 295 -14.91 20.78 13.31
C ASP A 295 -15.20 19.95 12.04
N LYS A 296 -16.22 20.35 11.25
CA LYS A 296 -16.64 19.61 10.03
C LYS A 296 -15.52 19.47 9.00
N ASP A 297 -14.64 20.46 8.89
CA ASP A 297 -13.41 20.39 8.09
C ASP A 297 -12.20 20.20 9.02
N CYS A 298 -11.92 18.93 9.33
CA CYS A 298 -10.84 18.55 10.24
C CYS A 298 -9.46 18.91 9.68
N TYR A 299 -9.33 19.01 8.35
CA TYR A 299 -8.09 19.49 7.74
C TYR A 299 -7.85 20.97 8.05
N THR A 300 -8.88 21.80 8.00
CA THR A 300 -8.76 23.22 8.35
C THR A 300 -8.40 23.40 9.82
N VAL A 301 -8.98 22.60 10.71
CA VAL A 301 -8.64 22.57 12.15
C VAL A 301 -7.15 22.26 12.35
N LEU A 302 -6.67 21.14 11.81
CA LEU A 302 -5.28 20.74 11.97
C LEU A 302 -4.32 21.73 11.27
N LYS A 303 -4.72 22.28 10.12
CA LYS A 303 -3.91 23.28 9.41
C LYS A 303 -3.73 24.56 10.21
N ALA A 304 -4.75 25.02 10.95
CA ALA A 304 -4.64 26.16 11.86
C ALA A 304 -3.61 25.91 12.97
N ALA A 305 -3.46 24.67 13.41
CA ALA A 305 -2.40 24.23 14.32
C ALA A 305 -1.05 23.95 13.62
N ASN A 306 -0.90 24.35 12.36
CA ASN A 306 0.26 24.07 11.50
C ASN A 306 0.51 22.58 11.26
N ILE A 307 -0.51 21.73 11.32
CA ILE A 307 -0.40 20.30 11.04
C ILE A 307 -0.99 20.03 9.65
N ILE A 308 -0.16 19.53 8.73
CA ILE A 308 -0.58 19.24 7.35
C ILE A 308 -0.73 17.73 7.18
N GLY A 309 -1.98 17.27 7.07
CA GLY A 309 -2.33 15.90 6.68
C GLY A 309 -2.88 15.80 5.27
N ARG A 310 -3.54 14.68 4.96
CA ARG A 310 -4.35 14.50 3.75
C ARG A 310 -5.83 14.49 4.13
N LYS A 311 -6.64 15.31 3.43
CA LYS A 311 -8.09 15.43 3.66
C LYS A 311 -8.82 14.10 3.51
N GLY A 312 -9.88 13.89 4.28
CA GLY A 312 -10.63 12.65 4.30
C GLY A 312 -11.33 12.31 2.98
N ASN A 313 -11.91 13.32 2.34
CA ASN A 313 -12.58 13.21 1.04
C ASN A 313 -11.70 12.68 -0.10
N VAL A 314 -10.38 12.85 -0.03
CA VAL A 314 -9.43 12.29 -0.99
C VAL A 314 -9.45 10.75 -0.96
N PHE A 315 -9.83 10.15 0.17
CA PHE A 315 -9.96 8.71 0.38
C PHE A 315 -11.41 8.20 0.24
N GLY A 316 -12.33 9.08 -0.20
CA GLY A 316 -13.77 8.79 -0.28
C GLY A 316 -14.53 8.94 1.04
N SER A 317 -13.91 9.41 2.11
CA SER A 317 -14.55 9.65 3.41
C SER A 317 -15.04 11.08 3.60
N GLU A 318 -15.67 11.35 4.72
CA GLU A 318 -16.12 12.70 5.13
C GLU A 318 -14.94 13.65 5.42
N ASP A 319 -15.22 14.96 5.40
CA ASP A 319 -14.23 16.04 5.63
C ASP A 319 -13.79 16.16 7.10
N ASN A 320 -14.50 15.49 8.02
CA ASN A 320 -14.12 15.37 9.42
C ASN A 320 -12.94 14.40 9.63
N TYR A 321 -12.42 13.75 8.59
CA TYR A 321 -11.23 12.89 8.67
C TYR A 321 -9.97 13.52 8.08
N VAL A 322 -8.82 13.19 8.67
CA VAL A 322 -7.48 13.52 8.15
C VAL A 322 -6.52 12.35 8.34
N ARG A 323 -5.76 12.03 7.29
CA ARG A 323 -4.64 11.08 7.38
C ARG A 323 -3.34 11.79 7.72
N LEU A 324 -2.74 11.46 8.86
CA LEU A 324 -1.41 11.91 9.29
C LEU A 324 -0.37 10.82 9.06
N SER A 325 0.84 11.20 8.62
CA SER A 325 1.90 10.24 8.32
C SER A 325 2.84 10.03 9.50
N LEU A 326 3.03 8.76 9.89
CA LEU A 326 3.91 8.37 10.99
C LEU A 326 5.25 7.78 10.50
N VAL A 327 5.48 7.75 9.18
CA VAL A 327 6.66 7.14 8.55
C VAL A 327 7.68 8.17 8.04
N ARG A 328 7.60 9.41 8.53
CA ARG A 328 8.54 10.51 8.19
C ARG A 328 9.79 10.48 9.10
N SER A 329 10.62 11.53 9.05
CA SER A 329 11.78 11.65 9.94
C SER A 329 11.34 11.73 11.42
N GLN A 330 12.31 11.60 12.33
CA GLN A 330 12.04 11.79 13.76
C GLN A 330 11.64 13.24 14.07
N ASP A 331 12.34 14.21 13.47
CA ASP A 331 12.01 15.64 13.62
C ASP A 331 10.57 15.96 13.15
N ASP A 332 10.17 15.43 12.00
CA ASP A 332 8.79 15.60 11.49
C ASP A 332 7.76 15.05 12.49
N PHE A 333 8.07 13.92 13.14
CA PHE A 333 7.19 13.29 14.13
C PHE A 333 7.17 14.06 15.45
N ASP A 334 8.32 14.53 15.95
CA ASP A 334 8.38 15.28 17.21
C ASP A 334 7.69 16.65 17.08
N ILE A 335 7.83 17.33 15.93
CA ILE A 335 7.08 18.55 15.61
C ILE A 335 5.57 18.26 15.56
N LEU A 336 5.16 17.12 14.97
CA LEU A 336 3.75 16.72 14.95
C LEU A 336 3.21 16.55 16.38
N ILE A 337 3.92 15.81 17.23
CA ILE A 337 3.51 15.60 18.63
C ILE A 337 3.43 16.92 19.39
N GLN A 338 4.44 17.78 19.27
CA GLN A 338 4.45 19.09 19.94
C GLN A 338 3.23 19.94 19.54
N ARG A 339 2.89 19.97 18.24
CA ARG A 339 1.72 20.73 17.75
C ARG A 339 0.40 20.13 18.21
N LEU A 340 0.29 18.80 18.23
CA LEU A 340 -0.91 18.12 18.75
C LEU A 340 -1.08 18.34 20.26
N GLN A 341 0.00 18.27 21.04
CA GLN A 341 -0.04 18.58 22.48
C GLN A 341 -0.55 19.99 22.72
N LYS A 342 -0.01 20.98 22.00
CA LYS A 342 -0.47 22.37 22.10
C LYS A 342 -1.97 22.49 21.75
N LEU A 343 -2.39 21.88 20.64
CA LEU A 343 -3.78 21.92 20.18
C LEU A 343 -4.74 21.31 21.20
N VAL A 344 -4.37 20.18 21.79
CA VAL A 344 -5.18 19.47 22.80
C VAL A 344 -5.22 20.23 24.12
N SER A 345 -4.12 20.83 24.58
CA SER A 345 -4.07 21.60 25.83
C SER A 345 -4.81 22.95 25.77
N GLU A 346 -4.89 23.58 24.59
CA GLU A 346 -5.63 24.84 24.42
C GLU A 346 -7.15 24.66 24.58
N GLU A 347 -7.67 23.43 24.44
CA GLU A 347 -9.09 23.13 24.65
C GLU A 347 -9.48 23.11 26.13
N ASP A 348 -8.63 22.56 27.00
CA ASP A 348 -8.88 22.52 28.44
C ASP A 348 -8.89 23.94 29.05
N GLY A 349 -8.06 24.84 28.50
CA GLY A 349 -8.03 26.25 28.89
C GLY A 349 -9.26 27.07 28.48
N ALA A 350 -9.99 26.63 27.44
CA ALA A 350 -11.20 27.29 26.96
C ALA A 350 -12.48 26.80 27.66
N ILE A 351 -12.44 25.63 28.33
CA ILE A 351 -13.53 25.10 29.15
C ILE A 351 -13.47 25.64 30.60
N SER A 352 -12.29 26.14 31.00
CA SER A 352 -12.03 26.66 32.36
C SER A 352 -12.10 28.20 32.50
N MET A 353 -12.45 28.90 31.41
CA MET A 353 -12.87 30.32 31.38
C MET A 353 -14.34 30.39 31.01
#